data_AF-A0A2N2AUK0-F1
#
_entry.id   AF-A0A2N2AUK0-F1
#
_cell.length_a   1.000
_cell.length_b   1.000
_cell.length_c   1.000
_cell.angle_alpha   90.00
_cell.angle_beta   90.00
_cell.angle_gamma   90.00
#
_symmetry.space_group_name_H-M   'P 1'
#
loop_
_entity.id
_entity.type
_entity.pdbx_description
1 polymer ?
#
loop_
_entity_poly.entity_id
_entity_poly.type
_entity_poly.pdbx_seq_one_letter_code
_entity_poly.pdbx_strand_id
1 'polypeptide(L)'
;MVYGEDVESYYAEVFDKKTGEFLTRYGVYKEAEVATRSGYTYRTVYEDVDYGAGMIDGRLSTRLIISGSGSFAQIEGISSTWWSERGAGVGELINDNCDSMSSTGSFPTLKIETDGSAVCKVAVDVSTSTTFDGSVTIKMLVDFGFSQSYSAGGTIYFTKSRDCNYTYRLY
;
A
#
# COMPACT_ATOMS: atom_id res chain seq x y z
N MET A 1 24.57 4.86 -1.42
CA MET A 1 24.73 3.75 -2.38
C MET A 1 23.48 3.77 -3.25
N VAL A 2 23.63 4.17 -4.51
CA VAL A 2 22.53 4.30 -5.47
C VAL A 2 22.58 3.05 -6.34
N TYR A 3 21.55 2.22 -6.28
CA TYR A 3 21.32 1.18 -7.28
C TYR A 3 20.25 1.71 -8.22
N GLY A 4 20.68 2.15 -9.40
CA GLY A 4 19.82 2.36 -10.55
C GLY A 4 20.05 1.19 -11.51
N GLU A 5 19.05 0.32 -11.63
CA GLU A 5 18.87 -0.59 -12.75
C GLU A 5 17.37 -0.56 -13.07
N ASP A 6 17.04 -0.48 -14.36
CA ASP A 6 15.72 -0.17 -14.91
C ASP A 6 14.58 -0.94 -14.22
N VAL A 7 13.99 -0.32 -13.19
CA VAL A 7 12.74 -0.76 -12.60
C VAL A 7 11.65 -0.34 -13.58
N GLU A 8 11.34 -1.22 -14.51
CA GLU A 8 10.18 -1.05 -15.38
C GLU A 8 8.95 -1.02 -14.47
N SER A 9 8.47 0.19 -14.19
CA SER A 9 7.34 0.45 -13.30
C SER A 9 6.20 1.06 -14.09
N TYR A 10 5.03 0.46 -13.97
CA TYR A 10 3.79 0.99 -14.51
C TYR A 10 2.85 1.30 -13.36
N TYR A 11 2.08 2.38 -13.49
CA TYR A 11 1.04 2.69 -12.53
C TYR A 11 -0.16 3.32 -13.22
N ALA A 12 -1.31 3.18 -12.58
CA ALA A 12 -2.55 3.84 -12.93
C ALA A 12 -3.08 4.55 -11.69
N GLU A 13 -3.41 5.83 -11.83
CA GLU A 13 -4.04 6.62 -10.79
C GLU A 13 -5.54 6.71 -11.06
N VAL A 14 -6.33 6.56 -10.01
CA VAL A 14 -7.78 6.68 -10.06
C VAL A 14 -8.16 7.97 -9.35
N PHE A 15 -8.96 8.80 -10.03
CA PHE A 15 -9.46 10.06 -9.52
C PHE A 15 -11.00 10.06 -9.52
N ASP A 16 -11.61 10.73 -8.55
CA ASP A 16 -13.04 10.97 -8.56
C ASP A 16 -13.39 11.87 -9.76
N LYS A 17 -14.33 11.42 -10.58
CA LYS A 17 -14.69 12.11 -11.83
C LYS A 17 -15.28 13.51 -11.60
N LYS A 18 -15.94 13.74 -10.45
CA LYS A 18 -16.65 14.99 -10.14
C LYS A 18 -15.74 15.98 -9.43
N THR A 19 -14.96 15.53 -8.45
CA THR A 19 -14.11 16.41 -7.64
C THR A 19 -12.70 16.53 -8.18
N GLY A 20 -12.24 15.57 -9.00
CA GLY A 20 -10.85 15.49 -9.44
C GLY A 20 -9.88 15.05 -8.34
N GLU A 21 -10.40 14.63 -7.19
CA GLU A 21 -9.59 14.18 -6.06
C GLU A 21 -8.99 12.81 -6.33
N PHE A 22 -7.74 12.62 -5.90
CA PHE A 22 -7.07 11.33 -5.95
C PHE A 22 -7.79 10.32 -5.06
N LEU A 23 -8.01 9.11 -5.56
CA LEU A 23 -8.65 8.02 -4.82
C LEU A 23 -7.65 6.93 -4.43
N THR A 24 -6.92 6.41 -5.42
CA THR A 24 -5.98 5.30 -5.23
C THR A 24 -5.02 5.23 -6.41
N ARG A 25 -3.89 4.55 -6.23
CA ARG A 25 -2.95 4.23 -7.30
C ARG A 25 -2.64 2.74 -7.28
N TYR A 26 -2.83 2.09 -8.42
CA TYR A 26 -2.36 0.74 -8.65
C TYR A 26 -1.03 0.78 -9.39
N GLY A 27 -0.12 -0.13 -9.08
CA GLY A 27 1.09 -0.24 -9.86
C GLY A 27 1.73 -1.61 -9.84
N VAL A 28 2.72 -1.73 -10.71
CA VAL A 28 3.53 -2.92 -10.88
C VAL A 28 4.95 -2.50 -11.15
N TYR A 29 5.91 -3.22 -10.60
CA TYR A 29 7.30 -3.09 -10.99
C TYR A 29 7.99 -4.45 -11.06
N LYS A 30 8.88 -4.59 -12.04
CA LYS A 30 9.81 -5.71 -12.08
C LYS A 30 10.90 -5.47 -11.02
N GLU A 31 11.17 -6.47 -10.21
CA GLU A 31 12.29 -6.37 -9.27
C GLU A 31 13.61 -6.64 -9.99
N ALA A 32 14.70 -6.02 -9.52
CA ALA A 32 16.05 -6.32 -10.01
C ALA A 32 16.31 -7.82 -9.91
N GLU A 33 17.00 -8.39 -10.89
CA GLU A 33 17.21 -9.85 -10.96
C GLU A 33 18.14 -10.31 -9.82
N VAL A 34 17.53 -10.74 -8.71
CA VAL A 34 18.26 -11.39 -7.62
C VAL A 34 18.51 -12.83 -8.04
N ALA A 35 19.59 -13.06 -8.82
CA ALA A 35 20.16 -14.38 -9.19
C ALA A 35 19.23 -15.58 -8.91
N THR A 36 18.10 -15.65 -9.62
CA THR A 36 17.07 -16.65 -9.37
C THR A 36 17.44 -17.98 -10.03
N ARG A 37 16.89 -19.08 -9.50
CA ARG A 37 16.80 -20.37 -10.21
C ARG A 37 16.41 -20.09 -11.67
N SER A 38 17.26 -20.54 -12.61
CA SER A 38 17.10 -20.38 -14.06
C SER A 38 15.63 -20.53 -14.50
N GLY A 39 14.98 -19.43 -14.89
CA GLY A 39 13.63 -19.42 -15.49
C GLY A 39 12.52 -18.64 -14.76
N TYR A 40 12.76 -18.09 -13.56
CA TYR A 40 11.78 -17.29 -12.82
C TYR A 40 12.21 -15.83 -12.63
N THR A 41 11.23 -14.92 -12.65
CA THR A 41 11.38 -13.50 -12.34
C THR A 41 10.43 -13.09 -11.23
N TYR A 42 10.79 -12.05 -10.46
CA TYR A 42 9.92 -11.46 -9.46
C TYR A 42 9.24 -10.19 -10.01
N ARG A 43 7.94 -10.09 -9.75
CA ARG A 43 7.13 -8.92 -10.07
C ARG A 43 6.33 -8.53 -8.85
N THR A 44 6.42 -7.27 -8.44
CA THR A 44 5.62 -6.76 -7.33
C THR A 44 4.50 -5.90 -7.86
N VAL A 45 3.28 -6.26 -7.48
CA VAL A 45 2.05 -5.51 -7.75
C VAL A 45 1.60 -4.87 -6.46
N TYR A 46 0.97 -3.70 -6.53
CA TYR A 46 0.60 -2.96 -5.34
C TYR A 46 -0.59 -2.03 -5.54
N GLU A 47 -1.23 -1.69 -4.43
CA GLU A 47 -2.19 -0.59 -4.27
C GLU A 47 -1.66 0.41 -3.23
N ASP A 48 -1.63 1.69 -3.59
CA ASP A 48 -1.32 2.79 -2.69
C ASP A 48 -2.61 3.37 -2.08
N VAL A 49 -2.53 3.68 -0.81
CA VAL A 49 -3.64 4.15 0.01
C VAL A 49 -3.32 5.50 0.59
N ASP A 50 -4.09 6.50 0.19
CA ASP A 50 -4.02 7.84 0.75
C ASP A 50 -4.97 7.96 1.95
N TYR A 51 -4.37 8.33 3.10
CA TYR A 51 -5.12 8.62 4.31
C TYR A 51 -5.59 10.09 4.37
N GLY A 52 -5.01 10.95 3.54
CA GLY A 52 -5.30 12.36 3.34
C GLY A 52 -4.45 13.28 4.22
N ALA A 53 -4.62 14.60 4.08
CA ALA A 53 -4.10 15.60 5.01
C ALA A 53 -2.58 15.57 5.33
N GLY A 54 -1.73 15.05 4.45
CA GLY A 54 -0.29 14.89 4.73
C GLY A 54 0.04 13.79 5.75
N MET A 55 -0.89 12.86 5.96
CA MET A 55 -0.67 11.64 6.73
C MET A 55 0.30 10.70 5.98
N ILE A 56 0.84 9.71 6.70
CA ILE A 56 1.59 8.64 6.06
C ILE A 56 0.66 7.85 5.11
N ASP A 57 1.11 7.65 3.88
CA ASP A 57 0.39 6.80 2.92
C ASP A 57 0.75 5.33 3.16
N GLY A 58 -0.20 4.44 2.89
CA GLY A 58 0.02 3.01 2.90
C GLY A 58 0.26 2.44 1.52
N ARG A 59 0.95 1.31 1.44
CA ARG A 59 1.06 0.49 0.24
C ARG A 59 0.90 -0.99 0.59
N LEU A 60 -0.13 -1.62 0.04
CA LEU A 60 -0.31 -3.07 0.09
C LEU A 60 0.35 -3.69 -1.15
N SER A 61 1.37 -4.52 -0.94
CA SER A 61 2.18 -5.11 -2.01
C SER A 61 2.09 -6.63 -2.01
N THR A 62 2.13 -7.23 -3.19
CA THR A 62 2.24 -8.67 -3.39
C THR A 62 3.36 -8.97 -4.38
N ARG A 63 4.34 -9.76 -3.94
CA ARG A 63 5.44 -10.24 -4.79
C ARG A 63 5.06 -11.57 -5.42
N LEU A 64 5.04 -11.58 -6.74
CA LEU A 64 4.71 -12.73 -7.57
C LEU A 64 5.97 -13.40 -8.09
N ILE A 65 5.95 -14.72 -8.16
CA ILE A 65 6.93 -15.54 -8.87
C ILE A 65 6.36 -15.79 -10.28
N ILE A 66 7.03 -15.27 -11.29
CA ILE A 66 6.60 -15.36 -12.69
C ILE A 66 7.55 -16.26 -13.48
N SER A 67 7.02 -17.24 -14.20
CA SER A 67 7.75 -18.00 -15.22
C SER A 67 7.41 -17.50 -16.62
N GLY A 68 8.26 -17.85 -17.59
CA GLY A 68 8.01 -17.55 -19.01
C GLY A 68 8.13 -16.06 -19.36
N SER A 69 7.67 -15.71 -20.57
CA SER A 69 7.67 -14.33 -21.07
C SER A 69 6.55 -14.11 -22.08
N GLY A 70 6.15 -12.84 -22.28
CA GLY A 70 5.07 -12.47 -23.21
C GLY A 70 3.77 -13.22 -22.93
N SER A 71 3.12 -13.73 -23.97
CA SER A 71 1.87 -14.49 -23.88
C SER A 71 1.98 -15.86 -23.23
N PHE A 72 3.20 -16.33 -22.93
CA PHE A 72 3.46 -17.60 -22.26
C PHE A 72 3.81 -17.42 -20.78
N ALA A 73 3.82 -16.18 -20.27
CA ALA A 73 4.13 -15.93 -18.89
C ALA A 73 3.03 -16.46 -17.97
N GLN A 74 3.38 -16.96 -16.78
CA GLN A 74 2.43 -17.47 -15.78
C GLN A 74 2.86 -17.06 -14.37
N ILE A 75 1.88 -16.91 -13.48
CA ILE A 75 2.11 -16.73 -12.04
C ILE A 75 2.24 -18.11 -11.42
N GLU A 76 3.39 -18.42 -10.87
CA GLU A 76 3.76 -19.74 -10.34
C GLU A 76 3.58 -19.81 -8.82
N GLY A 77 3.52 -18.64 -8.18
CA GLY A 77 3.27 -18.52 -6.76
C GLY A 77 3.29 -17.08 -6.28
N ILE A 78 2.89 -16.91 -5.04
CA ILE A 78 3.04 -15.68 -4.28
C ILE A 78 4.22 -15.89 -3.32
N SER A 79 5.21 -15.01 -3.41
CA SER A 79 6.39 -15.06 -2.53
C SER A 79 6.09 -14.41 -1.19
N SER A 80 5.38 -13.29 -1.18
CA SER A 80 5.04 -12.52 0.02
C SER A 80 3.97 -11.49 -0.29
N THR A 81 3.21 -11.12 0.74
CA THR A 81 2.28 -10.00 0.77
C THR A 81 2.58 -9.17 2.01
N TRP A 82 2.65 -7.84 1.89
CA TRP A 82 3.01 -6.97 3.00
C TRP A 82 2.48 -5.55 2.83
N TRP A 83 2.34 -4.85 3.96
CA TRP A 83 2.15 -3.41 4.00
C TRP A 83 3.49 -2.69 4.12
N SER A 84 3.56 -1.50 3.54
CA SER A 84 4.69 -0.59 3.71
C SER A 84 4.21 0.85 3.78
N GLU A 85 4.92 1.65 4.56
CA GLU A 85 4.73 3.10 4.59
C GLU A 85 5.28 3.73 3.30
N ARG A 86 4.58 4.74 2.81
CA ARG A 86 4.93 5.46 1.60
C ARG A 86 5.00 6.96 1.89
N GLY A 87 6.16 7.55 1.60
CA GLY A 87 6.39 8.98 1.79
C GLY A 87 6.79 9.35 3.21
N ALA A 88 6.81 10.65 3.50
CA ALA A 88 7.27 11.23 4.77
C ALA A 88 6.13 11.92 5.53
N GLY A 89 4.93 11.36 5.46
CA GLY A 89 3.74 11.91 6.12
C GLY A 89 3.72 11.67 7.63
N VAL A 90 2.78 12.31 8.32
CA VAL A 90 2.63 12.16 9.77
C VAL A 90 1.83 10.89 10.12
N GLY A 91 2.26 10.22 11.18
CA GLY A 91 1.59 9.03 11.71
C GLY A 91 2.44 7.79 11.51
N GLU A 92 1.86 6.64 11.82
CA GLU A 92 2.44 5.33 11.65
C GLU A 92 1.36 4.34 11.18
N LEU A 93 1.75 3.39 10.33
CA LEU A 93 0.88 2.26 10.00
C LEU A 93 0.98 1.19 11.08
N ILE A 94 -0.17 0.77 11.60
CA ILE A 94 -0.29 -0.28 12.61
C ILE A 94 -1.39 -1.27 12.24
N ASN A 95 -1.39 -2.42 12.93
CA ASN A 95 -2.39 -3.48 12.79
C ASN A 95 -2.57 -3.88 11.32
N ASP A 96 -1.46 -4.03 10.63
CA ASP A 96 -1.39 -4.44 9.24
C ASP A 96 -1.64 -5.94 9.13
N ASN A 97 -2.74 -6.30 8.46
CA ASN A 97 -3.00 -7.66 8.04
C ASN A 97 -3.15 -7.70 6.53
N CYS A 98 -2.66 -8.77 5.91
CA CYS A 98 -2.77 -8.94 4.47
C CYS A 98 -2.61 -10.39 4.08
N ASP A 99 -3.28 -10.76 3.00
CA ASP A 99 -3.15 -12.05 2.36
C ASP A 99 -3.27 -11.91 0.84
N SER A 100 -2.82 -12.93 0.12
CA SER A 100 -3.01 -13.01 -1.32
C SER A 100 -3.13 -14.44 -1.75
N MET A 101 -4.01 -14.67 -2.71
CA MET A 101 -4.32 -16.01 -3.19
C MET A 101 -4.47 -16.06 -4.71
N SER A 102 -4.27 -17.25 -5.25
CA SER A 102 -4.73 -17.53 -6.61
C SER A 102 -6.24 -17.47 -6.64
N SER A 103 -6.78 -16.69 -7.58
CA SER A 103 -8.22 -16.58 -7.79
C SER A 103 -8.88 -17.89 -8.26
N THR A 104 -8.10 -18.84 -8.75
CA THR A 104 -8.55 -20.18 -9.13
C THR A 104 -8.31 -21.22 -8.03
N GLY A 105 -7.71 -20.82 -6.91
CA GLY A 105 -7.36 -21.69 -5.79
C GLY A 105 -6.09 -22.53 -5.99
N SER A 106 -5.38 -22.38 -7.12
CA SER A 106 -4.16 -23.14 -7.42
C SER A 106 -3.19 -22.35 -8.31
N PHE A 107 -1.92 -22.74 -8.28
CA PHE A 107 -0.86 -22.30 -9.20
C PHE A 107 -0.49 -23.44 -10.16
N PRO A 108 -0.02 -23.14 -11.40
CA PRO A 108 0.12 -21.80 -11.97
C PRO A 108 -1.23 -21.15 -12.29
N THR A 109 -1.26 -19.81 -12.28
CA THR A 109 -2.45 -19.02 -12.60
C THR A 109 -2.07 -17.77 -13.40
N LEU A 110 -3.09 -17.07 -13.89
CA LEU A 110 -2.95 -15.77 -14.55
C LEU A 110 -3.51 -14.62 -13.74
N LYS A 111 -4.24 -14.94 -12.66
CA LYS A 111 -4.98 -13.98 -11.87
C LYS A 111 -4.87 -14.29 -10.38
N ILE A 112 -4.47 -13.29 -9.62
CA ILE A 112 -4.44 -13.33 -8.16
C ILE A 112 -5.34 -12.25 -7.59
N GLU A 113 -5.76 -12.47 -6.35
CA GLU A 113 -6.51 -11.53 -5.54
C GLU A 113 -5.69 -11.27 -4.28
N THR A 114 -5.58 -10.00 -3.93
CA THR A 114 -4.86 -9.52 -2.75
C THR A 114 -5.81 -8.69 -1.93
N ASP A 115 -5.84 -8.97 -0.62
CA ASP A 115 -6.60 -8.20 0.34
C ASP A 115 -5.74 -7.86 1.57
N GLY A 116 -6.10 -6.78 2.22
CA GLY A 116 -5.45 -6.38 3.45
C GLY A 116 -6.11 -5.18 4.08
N SER A 117 -5.81 -4.97 5.35
CA SER A 117 -6.25 -3.82 6.10
C SER A 117 -5.09 -3.24 6.90
N ALA A 118 -5.09 -1.92 7.04
CA ALA A 118 -4.13 -1.20 7.84
C ALA A 118 -4.79 0.01 8.52
N VAL A 119 -4.22 0.41 9.66
CA VAL A 119 -4.67 1.57 10.42
C VAL A 119 -3.56 2.61 10.43
N CYS A 120 -3.85 3.82 9.94
CA CYS A 120 -3.00 4.97 10.19
C CYS A 120 -3.32 5.52 11.58
N LYS A 121 -2.31 5.61 12.44
CA LYS A 121 -2.41 6.20 13.78
C LYS A 121 -1.60 7.49 13.86
N VAL A 122 -2.20 8.53 14.41
CA VAL A 122 -1.63 9.88 14.50
C VAL A 122 -1.65 10.34 15.94
N ALA A 123 -0.54 10.87 16.43
CA ALA A 123 -0.41 11.43 17.77
C ALA A 123 -0.48 12.97 17.73
N VAL A 124 -1.32 13.54 18.59
CA VAL A 124 -1.59 14.98 18.68
C VAL A 124 -1.35 15.43 20.12
N ASP A 125 -0.63 16.54 20.30
CA ASP A 125 -0.45 17.17 21.61
C ASP A 125 -1.74 17.91 22.02
N VAL A 126 -2.26 17.61 23.21
CA VAL A 126 -3.49 18.22 23.76
C VAL A 126 -3.33 19.74 23.92
N SER A 127 -2.14 20.20 24.31
CA SER A 127 -1.89 21.61 24.63
C SER A 127 -1.90 22.51 23.39
N THR A 128 -1.45 21.99 22.25
CA THR A 128 -1.44 22.72 20.98
C THR A 128 -2.60 22.34 20.07
N SER A 129 -3.28 21.21 20.31
CA SER A 129 -4.30 20.63 19.42
C SER A 129 -3.77 20.34 18.01
N THR A 130 -2.46 20.07 17.90
CA THR A 130 -1.76 19.72 16.66
C THR A 130 -0.85 18.51 16.85
N THR A 131 -0.41 17.91 15.75
CA THR A 131 0.75 17.02 15.75
C THR A 131 1.98 17.74 16.31
N PHE A 132 2.98 16.97 16.77
CA PHE A 132 4.18 17.52 17.42
C PHE A 132 5.04 18.40 16.50
N ASP A 133 4.92 18.23 15.19
CA ASP A 133 5.54 19.07 14.16
C ASP A 133 4.64 20.28 13.76
N GLY A 134 3.44 20.39 14.34
CA GLY A 134 2.47 21.46 14.08
C GLY A 134 1.76 21.36 12.72
N SER A 135 2.02 20.34 11.91
CA SER A 135 1.56 20.28 10.52
C SER A 135 0.07 19.94 10.38
N VAL A 136 -0.51 19.24 11.37
CA VAL A 136 -1.87 18.69 11.29
C VAL A 136 -2.65 19.04 12.55
N THR A 137 -3.89 19.52 12.38
CA THR A 137 -4.80 19.86 13.47
C THR A 137 -5.82 18.75 13.74
N ILE A 138 -6.41 18.73 14.94
CA ILE A 138 -7.57 17.86 15.24
C ILE A 138 -8.69 18.03 14.22
N LYS A 139 -8.98 19.28 13.82
CA LYS A 139 -10.03 19.56 12.84
C LYS A 139 -9.74 18.89 11.49
N MET A 140 -8.49 18.97 11.01
CA MET A 140 -8.10 18.29 9.77
C MET A 140 -8.28 16.78 9.87
N LEU A 141 -7.87 16.17 10.99
CA LEU A 141 -8.05 14.74 11.22
C LEU A 141 -9.53 14.34 11.14
N VAL A 142 -10.41 15.06 11.83
CA VAL A 142 -11.85 14.80 11.81
C VAL A 142 -12.44 15.01 10.40
N ASP A 143 -12.07 16.08 9.70
CA ASP A 143 -12.54 16.35 8.35
C ASP A 143 -12.12 15.26 7.35
N PHE A 144 -10.95 14.64 7.57
CA PHE A 144 -10.46 13.50 6.78
C PHE A 144 -10.92 12.14 7.34
N GLY A 145 -11.84 12.10 8.29
CA GLY A 145 -12.49 10.88 8.76
C GLY A 145 -11.67 10.05 9.76
N PHE A 146 -10.64 10.64 10.38
CA PHE A 146 -10.01 10.03 11.54
C PHE A 146 -10.92 10.14 12.75
N SER A 147 -10.93 9.08 13.56
CA SER A 147 -11.63 9.03 14.84
C SER A 147 -10.64 9.03 15.98
N GLN A 148 -10.95 9.74 17.07
CA GLN A 148 -10.16 9.65 18.30
C GLN A 148 -10.26 8.22 18.85
N SER A 149 -9.12 7.58 19.09
CA SER A 149 -9.05 6.22 19.64
C SER A 149 -8.92 6.25 21.17
N TYR A 150 -7.88 6.91 21.69
CA TYR A 150 -7.66 7.09 23.13
C TYR A 150 -6.78 8.32 23.41
N SER A 151 -6.65 8.67 24.68
CA SER A 151 -5.77 9.76 25.13
C SER A 151 -4.92 9.29 26.31
N ALA A 152 -3.65 9.67 26.34
CA ALA A 152 -2.72 9.32 27.40
C ALA A 152 -1.62 10.39 27.53
N GLY A 153 -1.29 10.79 28.75
CA GLY A 153 -0.12 11.63 29.04
C GLY A 153 -0.06 12.95 28.26
N GLY A 154 -1.19 13.64 28.07
CA GLY A 154 -1.25 14.89 27.29
C GLY A 154 -1.21 14.70 25.77
N THR A 155 -1.33 13.46 25.28
CA THR A 155 -1.44 13.13 23.85
C THR A 155 -2.81 12.54 23.55
N ILE A 156 -3.41 12.93 22.42
CA ILE A 156 -4.60 12.32 21.83
C ILE A 156 -4.16 11.50 20.62
N TYR A 157 -4.63 10.27 20.53
CA TYR A 157 -4.40 9.41 19.37
C TYR A 157 -5.64 9.37 18.49
N PHE A 158 -5.42 9.59 17.19
CA PHE A 158 -6.43 9.48 16.16
C PHE A 158 -6.10 8.32 15.24
N THR A 159 -7.12 7.59 14.80
CA THR A 159 -6.97 6.43 13.93
C THR A 159 -7.95 6.48 12.78
N LYS A 160 -7.51 5.99 11.62
CA LYS A 160 -8.36 5.72 10.46
C LYS A 160 -7.95 4.38 9.88
N SER A 161 -8.91 3.48 9.69
CA SER A 161 -8.68 2.19 9.02
C SER A 161 -8.92 2.33 7.52
N ARG A 162 -8.20 1.52 6.75
CA ARG A 162 -8.45 1.32 5.33
C ARG A 162 -8.35 -0.16 5.03
N ASP A 163 -9.33 -0.63 4.26
CA ASP A 163 -9.30 -1.94 3.64
C ASP A 163 -8.91 -1.76 2.18
N CYS A 164 -8.10 -2.68 1.67
CA CYS A 164 -7.65 -2.71 0.30
C CYS A 164 -7.92 -4.09 -0.28
N ASN A 165 -8.35 -4.08 -1.52
CA ASN A 165 -8.60 -5.29 -2.27
C ASN A 165 -8.33 -4.99 -3.74
N TYR A 166 -7.37 -5.71 -4.30
CA TYR A 166 -7.10 -5.61 -5.73
C TYR A 166 -6.96 -6.98 -6.36
N THR A 167 -7.36 -7.03 -7.62
CA THR A 167 -7.16 -8.19 -8.49
C THR A 167 -6.09 -7.83 -9.51
N TYR A 168 -5.06 -8.65 -9.63
CA TYR A 168 -4.07 -8.50 -10.68
C TYR A 168 -4.17 -9.65 -11.69
N ARG A 169 -4.07 -9.32 -12.98
CA ARG A 169 -4.04 -10.26 -14.10
C ARG A 169 -2.81 -10.00 -14.97
N LEU A 170 -2.11 -11.06 -15.36
CA LEU A 170 -0.83 -10.96 -16.09
C LEU A 170 -0.97 -10.39 -17.51
N TYR A 171 -2.18 -10.46 -18.10
CA TYR A 171 -2.61 -9.89 -19.39
C TYR A 171 -4.13 -9.88 -19.52
#